data_AF-A0A6T8KQE8-F1
#
_entry.id   AF-A0A6T8KQE8-F1
#
_cell.length_a   1.000
_cell.length_b   1.000
_cell.length_c   1.000
_cell.angle_alpha   90.00
_cell.angle_beta   90.00
_cell.angle_gamma   90.00
#
_symmetry.space_group_name_H-M   'P 1'
#
loop_
_entity.id
_entity.type
_entity.pdbx_description
1 polymer ?
#
loop_
_entity_poly.entity_id
_entity_poly.type
_entity_poly.pdbx_seq_one_letter_code
_entity_poly.pdbx_strand_id
1 'polypeptide(L)'
;MVVTVHPPALFGIVEEGVYRSQAPVEENLPFLAGLKLRTVIFLSPEVLIRGVVDWMHENNIQLSNLGLQFWKPDPSWTPLCDDLVKASLEMVLDVRNHPILLCCASGVYQTAPLVGCLRRVQNWNLTAVLDEYRAFAGGRARLVHEQYAELFDTDLITVPQHAPAWFVDYNLIDPRLEMVEKEALEAQLRSAEAIPEDQRTQEDGLLLRRCMFELRLMEQAWSSMLVSPGVAFSKQSILDDEDDD
;
A
#
# COMPACT_ATOMS: atom_id res chain seq x y z
N MET A 1 -35.34 -8.58 -6.86
CA MET A 1 -34.86 -9.59 -5.91
C MET A 1 -33.53 -9.07 -5.39
N VAL A 2 -33.40 -8.78 -4.10
CA VAL A 2 -32.11 -8.34 -3.53
C VAL A 2 -31.26 -9.59 -3.38
N VAL A 3 -30.22 -9.72 -4.20
CA VAL A 3 -29.25 -10.82 -4.07
C VAL A 3 -28.30 -10.43 -2.95
N THR A 4 -28.37 -11.13 -1.83
CA THR A 4 -27.36 -10.99 -0.77
C THR A 4 -26.03 -11.50 -1.31
N VAL A 5 -25.01 -10.64 -1.33
CA VAL A 5 -23.66 -11.01 -1.73
C VAL A 5 -22.78 -11.08 -0.49
N HIS A 6 -21.93 -12.10 -0.40
CA HIS A 6 -21.07 -12.34 0.75
C HIS A 6 -19.61 -12.18 0.35
N PRO A 7 -18.86 -11.24 0.96
CA PRO A 7 -17.42 -11.18 0.74
C PRO A 7 -16.75 -12.46 1.25
N PRO A 8 -15.61 -12.86 0.68
CA PRO A 8 -14.79 -13.91 1.27
C PRO A 8 -14.40 -13.56 2.72
N ALA A 9 -14.13 -14.58 3.53
CA ALA A 9 -13.64 -14.36 4.88
C ALA A 9 -12.32 -13.55 4.86
N LEU A 10 -12.11 -12.71 5.89
CA LEU A 10 -10.95 -11.81 6.01
C LEU A 10 -10.77 -10.87 4.80
N PHE A 11 -11.85 -10.60 4.06
CA PHE A 11 -11.80 -9.60 3.00
C PHE A 11 -11.46 -8.22 3.57
N GLY A 12 -10.57 -7.51 2.89
CA GLY A 12 -10.20 -6.15 3.23
C GLY A 12 -9.66 -5.40 2.02
N ILE A 13 -9.76 -4.09 2.06
CA ILE A 13 -9.11 -3.19 1.12
C ILE A 13 -7.72 -2.91 1.68
N VAL A 14 -6.68 -3.19 0.91
CA VAL A 14 -5.29 -2.87 1.28
C VAL A 14 -4.97 -1.46 0.79
N GLU A 15 -5.25 -1.21 -0.48
CA GLU A 15 -5.12 0.09 -1.15
C GLU A 15 -6.19 0.21 -2.23
N GLU A 16 -6.27 1.38 -2.88
CA GLU A 16 -7.14 1.54 -4.05
C GLU A 16 -6.76 0.52 -5.14
N GLY A 17 -7.73 -0.32 -5.51
CA GLY A 17 -7.53 -1.40 -6.48
C GLY A 17 -6.79 -2.63 -5.96
N VAL A 18 -6.37 -2.66 -4.68
CA VAL A 18 -5.67 -3.81 -4.07
C VAL A 18 -6.49 -4.36 -2.90
N TYR A 19 -6.88 -5.61 -3.02
CA TYR A 19 -7.70 -6.30 -2.03
C TYR A 19 -6.96 -7.47 -1.42
N ARG A 20 -7.38 -7.89 -0.23
CA ARG A 20 -6.92 -9.11 0.43
C ARG A 20 -8.10 -9.98 0.86
N SER A 21 -7.90 -11.29 0.98
CA SER A 21 -8.89 -12.20 1.58
C SER A 21 -8.32 -13.58 1.92
N GLN A 22 -9.12 -14.39 2.60
CA GLN A 22 -9.03 -15.84 2.51
C GLN A 22 -9.45 -16.34 1.11
N ALA A 23 -8.93 -17.48 0.69
CA ALA A 23 -9.31 -18.17 -0.54
C ALA A 23 -10.84 -18.15 -0.74
N PRO A 24 -11.34 -17.62 -1.87
CA PRO A 24 -12.77 -17.53 -2.11
C PRO A 24 -13.41 -18.89 -2.36
N VAL A 25 -14.70 -18.98 -2.04
CA VAL A 25 -15.58 -20.10 -2.37
C VAL A 25 -16.69 -19.65 -3.33
N GLU A 26 -17.49 -20.58 -3.85
CA GLU A 26 -18.50 -20.29 -4.87
C GLU A 26 -19.54 -19.25 -4.41
N GLU A 27 -19.87 -19.22 -3.12
CA GLU A 27 -20.78 -18.27 -2.51
C GLU A 27 -20.26 -16.82 -2.56
N ASN A 28 -18.95 -16.62 -2.73
CA ASN A 28 -18.33 -15.30 -2.79
C ASN A 28 -18.27 -14.73 -4.21
N LEU A 29 -18.44 -15.56 -5.25
CA LEU A 29 -18.26 -15.15 -6.65
C LEU A 29 -19.17 -13.98 -7.05
N PRO A 30 -20.45 -13.89 -6.62
CA PRO A 30 -21.28 -12.72 -6.89
C PRO A 30 -20.71 -11.41 -6.31
N PHE A 31 -20.06 -11.47 -5.13
CA PHE A 31 -19.40 -10.31 -4.54
C PHE A 31 -18.16 -9.92 -5.36
N LEU A 32 -17.32 -10.90 -5.70
CA LEU A 32 -16.09 -10.69 -6.47
C LEU A 32 -16.36 -10.16 -7.88
N ALA A 33 -17.48 -10.57 -8.50
CA ALA A 33 -17.94 -10.02 -9.78
C ALA A 33 -18.10 -8.49 -9.73
N GLY A 34 -18.54 -7.96 -8.58
CA GLY A 34 -18.71 -6.52 -8.36
C GLY A 34 -17.40 -5.74 -8.34
N LEU A 35 -16.29 -6.38 -7.93
CA LEU A 35 -14.97 -5.75 -7.88
C LEU A 35 -14.32 -5.61 -9.25
N LYS A 36 -14.80 -6.35 -10.27
CA LYS A 36 -14.24 -6.38 -11.63
C LYS A 36 -12.73 -6.64 -11.61
N LEU A 37 -12.33 -7.64 -10.81
CA LEU A 37 -10.93 -8.02 -10.66
C LEU A 37 -10.33 -8.33 -12.04
N ARG A 38 -9.09 -7.90 -12.23
CA ARG A 38 -8.26 -8.29 -13.38
C ARG A 38 -7.34 -9.43 -13.02
N THR A 39 -6.80 -9.40 -11.80
CA THR A 39 -5.78 -10.35 -11.36
C THR A 39 -6.08 -10.89 -9.97
N VAL A 40 -5.80 -12.17 -9.75
CA VAL A 40 -5.83 -12.81 -8.44
C VAL A 40 -4.48 -13.46 -8.22
N ILE A 41 -3.82 -13.13 -7.11
CA ILE A 41 -2.59 -13.80 -6.66
C ILE A 41 -2.95 -14.79 -5.56
N PHE A 42 -2.69 -16.06 -5.81
CA PHE A 42 -2.86 -17.12 -4.83
C PHE A 42 -1.51 -17.55 -4.25
N LEU A 43 -1.37 -17.40 -2.94
CA LEU A 43 -0.08 -17.47 -2.25
C LEU A 43 0.18 -18.81 -1.54
N SER A 44 -0.79 -19.72 -1.55
CA SER A 44 -0.64 -21.03 -0.90
C SER A 44 -0.26 -22.12 -1.91
N PRO A 45 0.45 -23.18 -1.48
CA PRO A 45 0.86 -24.27 -2.37
C PRO A 45 -0.30 -25.19 -2.79
N GLU A 46 -1.43 -25.13 -2.10
CA GLU A 46 -2.63 -25.84 -2.49
C GLU A 46 -3.21 -25.31 -3.82
N VAL A 47 -4.17 -26.03 -4.38
CA VAL A 47 -4.90 -25.58 -5.57
C VAL A 47 -6.27 -25.05 -5.14
N LEU A 48 -6.67 -23.92 -5.71
CA LEU A 48 -8.03 -23.39 -5.52
C LEU A 48 -9.09 -24.39 -6.03
N ILE A 49 -10.30 -24.27 -5.49
CA ILE A 49 -11.42 -25.12 -5.90
C ILE A 49 -11.70 -24.89 -7.39
N ARG A 50 -11.93 -25.99 -8.13
CA ARG A 50 -12.11 -25.95 -9.58
C ARG A 50 -13.19 -24.97 -10.05
N GLY A 51 -14.35 -24.94 -9.38
CA GLY A 51 -15.44 -24.01 -9.74
C GLY A 51 -15.02 -22.53 -9.65
N VAL A 52 -14.18 -22.18 -8.68
CA VAL A 52 -13.64 -20.82 -8.52
C VAL A 52 -12.63 -20.50 -9.65
N VAL A 53 -11.77 -21.46 -10.00
CA VAL A 53 -10.79 -21.29 -11.10
C VAL A 53 -11.50 -21.17 -12.44
N ASP A 54 -12.48 -22.03 -12.71
CA ASP A 54 -13.29 -22.00 -13.93
C ASP A 54 -14.02 -20.65 -14.05
N TRP A 55 -14.63 -20.17 -12.96
CA TRP A 55 -15.25 -18.84 -12.93
C TRP A 55 -14.27 -17.70 -13.20
N MET A 56 -13.06 -17.74 -12.63
CA MET A 56 -12.03 -16.72 -12.91
C MET A 56 -11.68 -16.69 -14.40
N HIS A 57 -11.51 -17.87 -15.01
CA HIS A 57 -11.23 -18.00 -16.44
C HIS A 57 -12.39 -17.45 -17.30
N GLU A 58 -13.64 -17.80 -16.98
CA GLU A 58 -14.83 -17.30 -17.68
C GLU A 58 -14.97 -15.77 -17.61
N ASN A 59 -14.49 -15.15 -16.54
CA ASN A 59 -14.54 -13.69 -16.33
C ASN A 59 -13.25 -12.97 -16.76
N ASN A 60 -12.33 -13.64 -17.46
CA ASN A 60 -11.05 -13.10 -17.91
C ASN A 60 -10.17 -12.55 -16.76
N ILE A 61 -10.24 -13.20 -15.60
CA ILE A 61 -9.42 -12.89 -14.43
C ILE A 61 -8.14 -13.72 -14.51
N GLN A 62 -6.99 -13.06 -14.51
CA GLN A 62 -5.69 -13.71 -14.50
C GLN A 62 -5.40 -14.29 -13.12
N LEU A 63 -5.37 -15.61 -13.00
CA LEU A 63 -4.95 -16.31 -11.78
C LEU A 63 -3.44 -16.57 -11.79
N SER A 64 -2.72 -15.99 -10.82
CA SER A 64 -1.30 -16.22 -10.59
C SER A 64 -1.09 -17.07 -9.32
N ASN A 65 -0.86 -18.37 -9.51
CA ASN A 65 -0.64 -19.32 -8.41
C ASN A 65 0.83 -19.31 -7.93
N LEU A 66 1.28 -18.18 -7.38
CA LEU A 66 2.66 -18.01 -6.93
C LEU A 66 3.03 -18.94 -5.77
N GLY A 67 2.07 -19.28 -4.92
CA GLY A 67 2.27 -20.25 -3.83
C GLY A 67 2.74 -21.61 -4.34
N LEU A 68 2.16 -22.11 -5.43
CA LEU A 68 2.59 -23.36 -6.06
C LEU A 68 3.92 -23.21 -6.82
N GLN A 69 4.16 -22.06 -7.46
CA GLN A 69 5.37 -21.81 -8.26
C GLN A 69 6.64 -21.73 -7.40
N PHE A 70 6.54 -21.10 -6.23
CA PHE A 70 7.67 -20.85 -5.34
C PHE A 70 7.70 -21.76 -4.12
N TRP A 71 6.78 -22.72 -4.02
CA TRP A 71 6.80 -23.67 -2.91
C TRP A 71 8.08 -24.50 -2.94
N LYS A 72 8.87 -24.38 -1.88
CA LYS A 72 10.04 -25.22 -1.63
C LYS A 72 10.04 -25.59 -0.14
N PRO A 73 10.39 -26.83 0.21
CA PRO A 73 10.73 -27.16 1.58
C PRO A 73 11.98 -26.35 1.95
N ASP A 74 11.81 -25.30 2.72
CA ASP A 74 12.89 -24.42 3.14
C ASP A 74 13.20 -24.67 4.62
N PRO A 75 14.45 -25.04 5.00
CA PRO A 75 14.86 -25.12 6.39
C PRO A 75 15.03 -23.74 7.06
N SER A 76 14.82 -22.64 6.33
CA SER A 76 14.82 -21.27 6.84
C SER A 76 13.82 -21.06 7.97
N TRP A 77 14.11 -20.08 8.81
CA TRP A 77 13.19 -19.58 9.83
C TRP A 77 12.05 -18.73 9.23
N THR A 78 12.20 -18.28 7.97
CA THR A 78 11.27 -17.33 7.34
C THR A 78 9.94 -18.00 6.99
N PRO A 79 8.80 -17.32 7.21
CA PRO A 79 7.48 -17.88 6.92
C PRO A 79 7.16 -17.87 5.41
N LEU A 80 7.90 -17.08 4.63
CA LEU A 80 7.75 -16.92 3.20
C LEU A 80 9.11 -17.00 2.52
N CYS A 81 9.09 -17.44 1.26
CA CYS A 81 10.24 -17.34 0.37
C CYS A 81 10.32 -15.92 -0.20
N ASP A 82 11.52 -15.34 -0.20
CA ASP A 82 11.74 -13.98 -0.69
C ASP A 82 11.41 -13.82 -2.17
N ASP A 83 11.63 -14.87 -2.99
CA ASP A 83 11.22 -14.89 -4.41
C ASP A 83 9.70 -14.75 -4.56
N LEU A 84 8.93 -15.40 -3.68
CA LEU A 84 7.46 -15.31 -3.68
C LEU A 84 7.01 -13.90 -3.28
N VAL A 85 7.63 -13.31 -2.25
CA VAL A 85 7.32 -11.95 -1.81
C VAL A 85 7.65 -10.95 -2.90
N LYS A 86 8.85 -11.05 -3.48
CA LYS A 86 9.30 -10.20 -4.60
C LYS A 86 8.33 -10.25 -5.77
N ALA A 87 8.06 -11.43 -6.30
CA ALA A 87 7.16 -11.58 -7.45
C ALA A 87 5.73 -11.06 -7.14
N SER A 88 5.24 -11.29 -5.92
CA SER A 88 3.92 -10.82 -5.52
C SER A 88 3.85 -9.30 -5.42
N LEU A 89 4.84 -8.66 -4.78
CA LEU A 89 4.86 -7.21 -4.59
C LEU A 89 5.09 -6.46 -5.91
N GLU A 90 5.96 -6.96 -6.80
CA GLU A 90 6.16 -6.36 -8.13
C GLU A 90 4.85 -6.41 -8.97
N MET A 91 4.06 -7.48 -8.84
CA MET A 91 2.73 -7.54 -9.46
C MET A 91 1.74 -6.56 -8.82
N VAL A 92 1.75 -6.42 -7.49
CA VAL A 92 0.87 -5.48 -6.76
C VAL A 92 1.20 -4.03 -7.08
N LEU A 93 2.48 -3.72 -7.24
CA LEU A 93 2.96 -2.37 -7.56
C LEU A 93 2.82 -2.01 -9.04
N ASP A 94 2.29 -2.89 -9.90
CA ASP A 94 2.00 -2.57 -11.30
C ASP A 94 0.49 -2.35 -11.48
N VAL A 95 0.10 -1.09 -11.73
CA VAL A 95 -1.31 -0.67 -11.89
C VAL A 95 -2.02 -1.41 -13.02
N ARG A 96 -1.28 -1.97 -13.99
CA ARG A 96 -1.85 -2.75 -15.09
C ARG A 96 -2.48 -4.06 -14.61
N ASN A 97 -2.12 -4.53 -13.42
CA ASN A 97 -2.72 -5.71 -12.79
C ASN A 97 -3.99 -5.38 -11.98
N HIS A 98 -4.32 -4.11 -11.81
CA HIS A 98 -5.45 -3.69 -10.97
C HIS A 98 -6.78 -3.74 -11.73
N PRO A 99 -7.90 -4.02 -11.02
CA PRO A 99 -7.99 -4.36 -9.60
C PRO A 99 -7.50 -5.78 -9.28
N ILE A 100 -6.74 -5.93 -8.19
CA ILE A 100 -6.02 -7.16 -7.83
C ILE A 100 -6.45 -7.71 -6.46
N LEU A 101 -6.59 -9.03 -6.34
CA LEU A 101 -6.88 -9.71 -5.08
C LEU A 101 -5.70 -10.59 -4.63
N LEU A 102 -5.19 -10.32 -3.43
CA LEU A 102 -4.23 -11.15 -2.72
C LEU A 102 -4.98 -12.16 -1.83
N CYS A 103 -4.75 -13.45 -2.02
CA CYS A 103 -5.36 -14.45 -1.13
C CYS A 103 -4.48 -15.68 -0.92
N CYS A 104 -4.71 -16.33 0.20
CA CYS A 104 -4.10 -17.60 0.57
C CYS A 104 -5.18 -18.47 1.23
N ALA A 105 -4.93 -19.77 1.41
CA ALA A 105 -5.91 -20.72 1.94
C ALA A 105 -6.58 -20.26 3.26
N SER A 106 -5.83 -19.55 4.11
CA SER A 106 -6.31 -19.03 5.40
C SER A 106 -6.58 -17.52 5.44
N GLY A 107 -6.08 -16.77 4.45
CA GLY A 107 -6.00 -15.30 4.46
C GLY A 107 -5.03 -14.69 5.48
N VAL A 108 -4.28 -15.52 6.22
CA VAL A 108 -3.38 -15.08 7.30
C VAL A 108 -1.92 -15.43 7.00
N TYR A 109 -1.57 -16.71 6.87
CA TYR A 109 -0.17 -17.14 6.96
C TYR A 109 0.74 -16.65 5.83
N GLN A 110 0.19 -16.39 4.65
CA GLN A 110 0.95 -15.82 3.53
C GLN A 110 0.49 -14.41 3.18
N THR A 111 -0.82 -14.19 3.12
CA THR A 111 -1.38 -12.88 2.76
C THR A 111 -1.04 -11.80 3.78
N ALA A 112 -1.14 -12.07 5.08
CA ALA A 112 -0.88 -11.04 6.10
C ALA A 112 0.59 -10.59 6.16
N PRO A 113 1.60 -11.48 6.23
CA PRO A 113 2.99 -11.06 6.16
C PRO A 113 3.35 -10.41 4.82
N LEU A 114 2.79 -10.86 3.68
CA LEU A 114 3.00 -10.19 2.40
C LEU A 114 2.49 -8.74 2.40
N VAL A 115 1.29 -8.50 2.94
CA VAL A 115 0.75 -7.14 3.11
C VAL A 115 1.64 -6.35 4.07
N GLY A 116 2.15 -6.98 5.13
CA GLY A 116 3.15 -6.37 6.02
C GLY A 116 4.39 -5.89 5.24
N CYS A 117 4.96 -6.73 4.38
CA CYS A 117 6.07 -6.35 3.50
C CYS A 117 5.70 -5.21 2.56
N LEU A 118 4.49 -5.19 1.98
CA LEU A 118 4.02 -4.04 1.20
C LEU A 118 4.04 -2.75 2.02
N ARG A 119 3.55 -2.79 3.28
CA ARG A 119 3.59 -1.62 4.17
C ARG A 119 5.01 -1.16 4.48
N ARG A 120 5.96 -2.09 4.60
CA ARG A 120 7.39 -1.77 4.75
C ARG A 120 7.93 -1.03 3.51
N VAL A 121 7.59 -1.50 2.31
CA VAL A 121 7.96 -0.82 1.05
C VAL A 121 7.28 0.56 0.92
N GLN A 122 6.07 0.72 1.45
CA GLN A 122 5.39 2.02 1.58
C GLN A 122 5.96 2.91 2.71
N ASN A 123 7.06 2.49 3.34
CA ASN A 123 7.72 3.19 4.45
C ASN A 123 6.82 3.44 5.68
N TRP A 124 5.86 2.53 5.95
CA TRP A 124 5.09 2.59 7.19
C TRP A 124 5.99 2.31 8.40
N ASN A 125 5.68 2.96 9.52
CA ASN A 125 6.31 2.65 10.79
C ASN A 125 5.95 1.21 11.23
N LEU A 126 6.90 0.52 11.85
CA LEU A 126 6.75 -0.90 12.19
C LEU A 126 5.54 -1.17 13.10
N THR A 127 5.26 -0.29 14.07
CA THR A 127 4.11 -0.44 14.97
C THR A 127 2.79 -0.52 14.18
N ALA A 128 2.57 0.39 13.24
CA ALA A 128 1.38 0.37 12.38
C ALA A 128 1.31 -0.88 11.50
N VAL A 129 2.45 -1.36 10.98
CA VAL A 129 2.52 -2.62 10.21
C VAL A 129 2.09 -3.81 11.07
N LEU A 130 2.61 -3.91 12.30
CA LEU A 130 2.30 -5.01 13.20
C LEU A 130 0.85 -4.96 13.69
N ASP A 131 0.30 -3.76 13.90
CA ASP A 131 -1.10 -3.59 14.30
C ASP A 131 -2.07 -4.02 13.19
N GLU A 132 -1.81 -3.64 11.93
CA GLU A 132 -2.61 -4.13 10.78
C GLU A 132 -2.49 -5.66 10.66
N TYR A 133 -1.28 -6.21 10.79
CA TYR A 133 -1.07 -7.66 10.77
C TYR A 133 -1.92 -8.38 11.84
N ARG A 134 -1.86 -7.91 13.09
CA ARG A 134 -2.59 -8.51 14.22
C ARG A 134 -4.10 -8.37 14.05
N ALA A 135 -4.59 -7.26 13.50
CA ALA A 135 -6.01 -7.06 13.24
C ALA A 135 -6.58 -8.15 12.31
N PHE A 136 -5.84 -8.57 11.27
CA PHE A 136 -6.27 -9.64 10.36
C PHE A 136 -5.94 -11.04 10.88
N ALA A 137 -4.82 -11.22 11.57
CA ALA A 137 -4.40 -12.53 12.07
C ALA A 137 -5.22 -12.99 13.29
N GLY A 138 -5.60 -12.05 14.16
CA GLY A 138 -6.30 -12.31 15.42
C GLY A 138 -5.53 -13.33 16.27
N GLY A 139 -6.24 -14.31 16.84
CA GLY A 139 -5.64 -15.40 17.62
C GLY A 139 -4.72 -16.35 16.84
N ARG A 140 -4.54 -16.14 15.53
CA ARG A 140 -3.61 -16.91 14.67
C ARG A 140 -2.31 -16.15 14.39
N ALA A 141 -2.11 -14.97 14.99
CA ALA A 141 -0.87 -14.22 14.89
C ALA A 141 0.31 -15.06 15.39
N ARG A 142 1.46 -14.97 14.71
CA ARG A 142 2.70 -15.63 15.13
C ARG A 142 3.86 -14.65 15.06
N LEU A 143 4.71 -14.68 16.08
CA LEU A 143 5.90 -13.85 16.20
C LEU A 143 6.81 -13.94 14.98
N VAL A 144 6.93 -15.12 14.36
CA VAL A 144 7.77 -15.32 13.16
C VAL A 144 7.35 -14.43 11.99
N HIS A 145 6.07 -14.10 11.84
CA HIS A 145 5.59 -13.20 10.80
C HIS A 145 5.88 -11.73 11.13
N GLU A 146 5.79 -11.36 12.41
CA GLU A 146 6.14 -10.02 12.89
C GLU A 146 7.64 -9.77 12.71
N GLN A 147 8.47 -10.73 13.11
CA GLN A 147 9.92 -10.71 12.91
C GLN A 147 10.30 -10.67 11.43
N TYR A 148 9.57 -11.41 10.58
CA TYR A 148 9.79 -11.34 9.13
C TYR A 148 9.49 -9.95 8.58
N ALA A 149 8.40 -9.30 8.99
CA ALA A 149 8.07 -7.94 8.55
C ALA A 149 9.09 -6.90 9.07
N GLU A 150 9.64 -7.09 10.27
CA GLU A 150 10.69 -6.24 10.84
C GLU A 150 12.00 -6.33 10.06
N LEU A 151 12.43 -7.57 9.73
CA LEU A 151 13.70 -7.85 9.06
C LEU A 151 13.60 -7.85 7.53
N PHE A 152 12.44 -7.55 6.97
CA PHE A 152 12.24 -7.56 5.53
C PHE A 152 13.13 -6.52 4.84
N ASP A 153 13.95 -6.99 3.91
CA ASP A 153 14.81 -6.14 3.07
C ASP A 153 13.97 -5.53 1.94
N THR A 154 13.69 -4.22 2.04
CA THR A 154 12.90 -3.49 1.06
C THR A 154 13.60 -3.32 -0.28
N ASP A 155 14.94 -3.36 -0.30
CA ASP A 155 15.74 -3.17 -1.51
C ASP A 155 15.65 -4.37 -2.47
N LEU A 156 15.06 -5.49 -1.99
CA LEU A 156 14.74 -6.65 -2.80
C LEU A 156 13.73 -6.35 -3.92
N ILE A 157 12.86 -5.35 -3.71
CA ILE A 157 11.72 -5.06 -4.57
C ILE A 157 12.10 -4.10 -5.69
N THR A 158 11.86 -4.51 -6.93
CA THR A 158 12.05 -3.64 -8.09
C THR A 158 10.74 -2.91 -8.40
N VAL A 159 10.71 -1.60 -8.19
CA VAL A 159 9.50 -0.82 -8.50
C VAL A 159 9.26 -0.82 -10.02
N PRO A 160 8.07 -1.26 -10.48
CA PRO A 160 7.77 -1.28 -11.92
C PRO A 160 7.52 0.15 -12.44
N GLN A 161 7.73 0.34 -13.74
CA GLN A 161 7.56 1.66 -14.40
C GLN A 161 6.15 2.25 -14.23
N HIS A 162 5.12 1.39 -14.11
CA HIS A 162 3.72 1.79 -14.01
C HIS A 162 3.21 1.63 -12.57
N ALA A 163 3.87 2.32 -11.64
CA ALA A 163 3.50 2.33 -10.23
C ALA A 163 2.13 3.01 -10.02
N PRO A 164 1.31 2.55 -9.05
CA PRO A 164 0.03 3.15 -8.73
C PRO A 164 0.21 4.52 -8.05
N ALA A 165 -0.78 5.40 -8.19
CA ALA A 165 -0.71 6.78 -7.67
C ALA A 165 -0.58 6.88 -6.15
N TRP A 166 -1.05 5.87 -5.41
CA TRP A 166 -0.88 5.80 -3.96
C TRP A 166 0.52 5.35 -3.54
N PHE A 167 1.35 4.86 -4.46
CA PHE A 167 2.72 4.44 -4.16
C PHE A 167 3.70 5.58 -4.41
N VAL A 168 4.41 5.96 -3.35
CA VAL A 168 5.46 6.96 -3.40
C VAL A 168 6.80 6.26 -3.23
N ASP A 169 7.61 6.25 -4.28
CA ASP A 169 8.96 5.70 -4.22
C ASP A 169 9.90 6.74 -3.61
N TYR A 170 10.13 6.63 -2.30
CA TYR A 170 11.02 7.51 -1.56
C TYR A 170 12.48 7.43 -2.02
N ASN A 171 12.89 6.36 -2.72
CA ASN A 171 14.24 6.27 -3.28
C ASN A 171 14.40 7.11 -4.56
N LEU A 172 13.29 7.38 -5.27
CA LEU A 172 13.25 8.28 -6.42
C LEU A 172 13.06 9.74 -6.02
N ILE A 173 12.63 9.97 -4.78
CA ILE A 173 12.56 11.30 -4.19
C ILE A 173 13.95 11.60 -3.61
N ASP A 174 14.83 12.17 -4.43
CA ASP A 174 16.07 12.74 -3.90
C ASP A 174 15.69 13.92 -2.99
N PRO A 175 15.84 13.81 -1.66
CA PRO A 175 15.46 14.88 -0.75
C PRO A 175 16.25 16.16 -1.03
N ARG A 176 17.43 16.04 -1.65
CA ARG A 176 18.22 17.19 -2.09
C ARG A 176 17.60 17.86 -3.31
N LEU A 177 17.05 17.11 -4.27
CA LEU A 177 16.40 17.70 -5.45
C LEU A 177 15.10 18.41 -5.05
N GLU A 178 14.27 17.79 -4.21
CA GLU A 178 13.05 18.46 -3.73
C GLU A 178 13.37 19.69 -2.87
N MET A 179 14.40 19.62 -2.02
CA MET A 179 14.84 20.77 -1.23
C MET A 179 15.40 21.88 -2.13
N VAL A 180 16.15 21.55 -3.18
CA VAL A 180 16.66 22.52 -4.16
C VAL A 180 15.52 23.15 -4.97
N GLU A 181 14.53 22.38 -5.41
CA GLU A 181 13.35 22.89 -6.10
C GLU A 181 12.51 23.80 -5.21
N LYS A 182 12.31 23.40 -3.95
CA LYS A 182 11.65 24.22 -2.93
C LYS A 182 12.41 25.52 -2.68
N GLU A 183 13.72 25.46 -2.45
CA GLU A 183 14.56 26.64 -2.24
C GLU A 183 14.53 27.58 -3.45
N ALA A 184 14.55 27.03 -4.67
CA ALA A 184 14.45 27.82 -5.90
C ALA A 184 13.08 28.51 -6.03
N LEU A 185 11.99 27.81 -5.70
CA LEU A 185 10.64 28.39 -5.71
C LEU A 185 10.46 29.47 -4.65
N GLU A 186 10.96 29.24 -3.43
CA GLU A 186 10.93 30.24 -2.36
C GLU A 186 11.79 31.46 -2.70
N ALA A 187 12.93 31.28 -3.38
CA ALA A 187 13.74 32.38 -3.86
C ALA A 187 13.00 33.21 -4.92
N GLN A 188 12.31 32.54 -5.86
CA GLN A 188 11.45 33.20 -6.84
C GLN A 188 10.31 33.96 -6.15
N LEU A 189 9.64 33.35 -5.16
CA LEU A 189 8.58 33.97 -4.38
C LEU A 189 9.09 35.23 -3.67
N ARG A 190 10.19 35.14 -2.91
CA ARG A 190 10.81 36.28 -2.21
C ARG A 190 11.16 37.42 -3.18
N SER A 191 11.68 37.08 -4.36
CA SER A 191 12.05 38.08 -5.37
C SER A 191 10.82 38.80 -5.95
N ALA A 192 9.72 38.08 -6.19
CA ALA A 192 8.48 38.65 -6.69
C ALA A 192 7.69 39.44 -5.61
N GLU A 193 7.76 39.01 -4.35
CA GLU A 193 7.18 39.73 -3.20
C GLU A 193 7.91 41.05 -2.90
N ALA A 194 9.21 41.11 -3.15
CA ALA A 194 10.02 42.32 -2.96
C ALA A 194 9.64 43.45 -3.93
N ILE A 195 8.91 43.16 -5.01
CA ILE A 195 8.39 44.17 -5.94
C ILE A 195 7.15 44.82 -5.29
N PRO A 196 7.17 46.15 -5.05
CA PRO A 196 6.03 46.90 -4.52
C PRO A 196 4.76 46.66 -5.36
N GLU A 197 3.60 46.52 -4.72
CA GLU A 197 2.34 46.21 -5.42
C GLU A 197 1.98 47.23 -6.51
N ASP A 198 2.34 48.49 -6.33
CA ASP A 198 2.13 49.59 -7.28
C ASP A 198 3.03 49.50 -8.52
N GLN A 199 4.13 48.74 -8.45
CA GLN A 199 5.10 48.56 -9.53
C GLN A 199 5.05 47.15 -10.13
N ARG A 200 4.17 46.28 -9.61
CA ARG A 200 4.09 44.88 -9.98
C ARG A 200 3.40 44.71 -11.33
N THR A 201 4.04 43.97 -12.24
CA THR A 201 3.45 43.65 -13.54
C THR A 201 2.43 42.51 -13.43
N GLN A 202 1.66 42.32 -14.49
CA GLN A 202 0.73 41.19 -14.58
C GLN A 202 1.46 39.83 -14.54
N GLU A 203 2.69 39.77 -15.05
CA GLU A 203 3.53 38.56 -15.04
C GLU A 203 4.02 38.21 -13.64
N ASP A 204 4.46 39.20 -12.86
CA ASP A 204 4.88 39.02 -11.46
C ASP A 204 3.72 38.49 -10.59
N GLY A 205 2.50 38.99 -10.82
CA GLY A 205 1.29 38.49 -10.16
C GLY A 205 0.97 37.04 -10.49
N LEU A 206 1.23 36.59 -11.73
CA LEU A 206 1.09 35.20 -12.14
C LEU A 206 2.17 34.32 -11.50
N LEU A 207 3.42 34.80 -11.45
CA LEU A 207 4.54 34.08 -10.87
C LEU A 207 4.33 33.84 -9.37
N LEU A 208 3.85 34.85 -8.63
CA LEU A 208 3.47 34.74 -7.22
C LEU A 208 2.42 33.65 -6.99
N ARG A 209 1.34 33.66 -7.79
CA ARG A 209 0.28 32.64 -7.70
C ARG A 209 0.79 31.24 -8.01
N ARG A 210 1.66 31.11 -9.02
CA ARG A 210 2.26 29.81 -9.38
C ARG A 210 3.16 29.30 -8.25
N CYS A 211 4.09 30.11 -7.76
CA CYS A 211 5.01 29.69 -6.71
C CYS A 211 4.27 29.34 -5.41
N MET A 212 3.28 30.15 -5.00
CA MET A 212 2.45 29.83 -3.83
C MET A 212 1.65 28.54 -3.99
N PHE A 213 1.14 28.26 -5.19
CA PHE A 213 0.37 27.04 -5.45
C PHE A 213 1.25 25.79 -5.39
N GLU A 214 2.38 25.82 -6.07
CA GLU A 214 3.35 24.71 -6.12
C GLU A 214 3.97 24.44 -4.73
N LEU A 215 4.37 25.47 -3.98
CA LEU A 215 4.88 25.30 -2.60
C LEU A 215 3.82 24.66 -1.69
N ARG A 216 2.55 25.04 -1.86
CA ARG A 216 1.45 24.45 -1.09
C ARG A 216 1.20 22.98 -1.45
N LEU A 217 1.35 22.61 -2.72
CA LEU A 217 1.27 21.22 -3.15
C LEU A 217 2.43 20.39 -2.56
N MET A 218 3.66 20.93 -2.56
CA MET A 218 4.80 20.28 -1.94
C MET A 218 4.61 20.11 -0.42
N GLU A 219 4.10 21.13 0.27
CA GLU A 219 3.77 21.03 1.71
C GLU A 219 2.69 19.98 1.99
N GLN A 220 1.68 19.86 1.13
CA GLN A 220 0.65 18.82 1.26
C GLN A 220 1.23 17.42 1.00
N ALA A 221 2.08 17.26 -0.01
CA ALA A 221 2.78 16.00 -0.29
C ALA A 221 3.64 15.59 0.91
N TRP A 222 4.44 16.50 1.47
CA TRP A 222 5.25 16.25 2.66
C TRP A 222 4.41 15.99 3.92
N SER A 223 3.31 16.72 4.10
CA SER A 223 2.39 16.46 5.21
C SER A 223 1.72 15.09 5.10
N SER A 224 1.46 14.61 3.87
CA SER A 224 0.92 13.28 3.62
C SER A 224 1.97 12.17 3.76
N MET A 225 3.25 12.47 3.56
CA MET A 225 4.35 11.55 3.88
C MET A 225 4.52 11.32 5.39
N LEU A 226 4.16 12.31 6.22
CA LEU A 226 4.26 12.22 7.68
C LEU A 226 3.02 11.59 8.34
N VAL A 227 1.93 11.40 7.60
CA VAL A 227 0.67 10.87 8.14
C VAL A 227 0.13 9.79 7.21
N SER A 228 0.20 8.53 7.64
CA SER A 228 -0.47 7.42 6.95
C SER A 228 -1.95 7.77 6.69
N PRO A 229 -2.48 7.59 5.46
CA PRO A 229 -3.88 7.81 5.19
C PRO A 229 -4.72 6.83 6.01
N GLY A 230 -5.35 7.30 7.09
CA GLY A 230 -6.24 6.48 7.93
C GLY A 230 -6.03 6.59 9.44
N VAL A 231 -4.97 7.25 9.92
CA VAL A 231 -4.77 7.42 11.37
C VAL A 231 -5.29 8.80 11.80
N ALA A 232 -6.54 8.84 12.26
CA ALA A 232 -7.07 10.01 12.97
C ALA A 232 -6.54 10.00 14.41
N PHE A 233 -5.46 10.73 14.68
CA PHE A 233 -5.07 11.01 16.07
C PHE A 233 -6.10 11.97 16.68
N SER A 234 -6.89 11.47 17.63
CA SER A 234 -7.65 12.32 18.54
C SER A 234 -6.67 13.16 19.35
N LYS A 235 -6.80 14.49 19.32
CA LYS A 235 -5.99 15.45 20.11
C LYS A 235 -6.28 15.41 21.62
N GLN A 236 -6.78 14.30 22.16
CA GLN A 236 -7.08 14.16 23.58
C GLN A 236 -6.44 12.89 24.14
N SER A 237 -5.14 12.97 24.44
CA SER A 237 -4.50 12.18 25.52
C SER A 237 -2.98 12.42 25.54
N ILE A 238 -2.53 13.67 25.55
CA ILE A 238 -1.15 14.00 25.94
C ILE A 238 -1.25 15.31 26.71
N LEU A 239 -0.73 15.30 27.94
CA LEU A 239 -0.80 16.34 28.99
C LEU A 239 -2.04 16.20 29.88
N ASP A 240 -1.88 15.45 30.96
CA ASP A 240 -2.26 15.83 32.33
C ASP A 240 -1.73 14.74 33.28
N ASP A 241 -0.40 14.67 33.41
CA ASP A 241 0.24 14.15 34.62
C ASP A 241 1.02 15.34 35.18
N GLU A 242 0.29 16.29 35.79
CA GLU A 242 0.87 17.29 36.68
C GLU A 242 1.11 16.63 38.04
N ASP A 243 2.32 16.86 38.54
CA ASP A 243 2.82 16.52 39.86
C ASP A 243 1.83 16.88 40.99
N ASP A 244 1.64 15.98 41.95
CA ASP A 244 1.31 16.35 43.33
C ASP A 244 1.85 15.29 44.30
N ASP A 245 2.42 15.80 45.41
CA ASP A 245 3.30 15.19 46.41
C ASP A 245 2.84 13.87 47.08
#